data_AF-A0A7V8XJQ0-F1
#
_entry.id   AF-A0A7V8XJQ0-F1
#
_cell.length_a   1.000
_cell.length_b   1.000
_cell.length_c   1.000
_cell.angle_alpha   90.00
_cell.angle_beta   90.00
_cell.angle_gamma   90.00
#
_symmetry.space_group_name_H-M   'P 1'
#
loop_
_entity.id
_entity.type
_entity.pdbx_description
1 polymer ?
#
loop_
_entity_poly.entity_id
_entity_poly.type
_entity_poly.pdbx_seq_one_letter_code
_entity_poly.pdbx_strand_id
1 'polypeptide(L)'
;CAVEPRIANPRLLLKTRVPWAGRSEDKTDDRVWAVTCFVTRTGFRRRGVSRALARAAVDFARQRGARALEGYPMLTKPGQEVTWGELHVGSRSIFAAAGFAEVSRPTLRRVVMRIDFGG
;
A
#
# COMPACT_ATOMS: atom_id res chain seq x y z
N CYS A 1 4.18 10.11 5.70
CA CYS A 1 3.51 9.14 4.82
C CYS A 1 4.02 9.36 3.40
N ALA A 2 4.52 8.33 2.74
CA ALA A 2 4.86 8.40 1.33
C ALA A 2 3.63 7.94 0.54
N VAL A 3 2.77 8.92 0.21
CA VAL A 3 1.55 8.74 -0.60
C VAL A 3 1.67 9.70 -1.75
N GLU A 4 1.99 9.16 -2.93
CA GLU A 4 2.39 9.95 -4.09
C GLU A 4 2.02 9.18 -5.38
N PRO A 5 1.96 9.85 -6.55
CA PRO A 5 1.87 9.16 -7.84
C PRO A 5 2.95 8.06 -7.91
N ARG A 6 2.59 6.85 -8.34
CA ARG A 6 3.57 5.74 -8.36
C ARG A 6 4.79 6.03 -9.24
N ILE A 7 4.64 6.94 -10.21
CA ILE A 7 5.73 7.42 -11.05
C ILE A 7 6.77 8.26 -10.30
N ALA A 8 6.38 8.91 -9.20
CA ALA A 8 7.28 9.66 -8.33
C ALA A 8 8.17 8.72 -7.49
N ASN A 9 7.95 7.40 -7.58
CA ASN A 9 8.75 6.39 -6.89
C ASN A 9 9.53 5.50 -7.89
N PRO A 10 10.71 5.95 -8.38
CA PRO A 10 11.50 5.18 -9.34
C PRO A 10 11.89 3.78 -8.85
N ARG A 11 12.02 3.57 -7.54
CA ARG A 11 12.31 2.24 -6.97
C ARG A 11 11.15 1.27 -7.18
N LEU A 12 9.91 1.77 -7.03
CA LEU A 12 8.70 1.00 -7.29
C LEU A 12 8.57 0.63 -8.76
N LEU A 13 8.81 1.60 -9.66
CA LEU A 13 8.74 1.41 -11.10
C LEU A 13 9.81 0.48 -11.65
N LEU A 14 11.07 0.71 -11.27
CA LEU A 14 12.23 0.13 -11.97
C LEU A 14 12.85 -1.07 -11.26
N LYS A 15 12.78 -1.12 -9.93
CA LYS A 15 13.57 -2.08 -9.13
C LYS A 15 12.73 -3.14 -8.42
N THR A 16 11.40 -3.04 -8.48
CA THR A 16 10.51 -3.92 -7.73
C THR A 16 9.61 -4.71 -8.67
N ARG A 17 9.70 -6.06 -8.63
CA ARG A 17 8.86 -6.94 -9.46
C ARG A 17 7.43 -7.12 -8.90
N VAL A 18 7.29 -6.94 -7.59
CA VAL A 18 6.04 -7.19 -6.82
C VAL A 18 4.84 -6.41 -7.36
N PRO A 19 4.92 -5.10 -7.63
CA PRO A 19 3.79 -4.33 -8.18
C PRO A 19 3.33 -4.77 -9.58
N TRP A 20 4.17 -5.49 -10.34
CA TRP A 20 4.00 -5.69 -11.78
C TRP A 20 3.83 -7.14 -12.20
N ALA A 21 4.16 -8.12 -11.35
CA ALA A 21 4.05 -9.51 -11.73
C ALA A 21 2.58 -9.89 -11.98
N GLY A 22 2.30 -10.44 -13.17
CA GLY A 22 0.95 -10.84 -13.58
C GLY A 22 0.02 -9.68 -13.96
N ARG A 23 0.54 -8.47 -14.19
CA ARG A 23 -0.26 -7.28 -14.53
C ARG A 23 0.21 -6.67 -15.86
N SER A 24 -0.74 -6.30 -16.72
CA SER A 24 -0.52 -5.72 -18.05
C SER A 24 -0.89 -4.23 -18.14
N GLU A 25 -1.25 -3.62 -17.02
CA GLU A 25 -1.56 -2.19 -16.99
C GLU A 25 -0.35 -1.32 -17.29
N ASP A 26 -0.61 -0.12 -17.81
CA ASP A 26 0.41 0.92 -17.95
C ASP A 26 1.05 1.14 -16.57
N LYS A 27 2.38 1.20 -16.49
CA LYS A 27 3.12 1.46 -15.25
C LYS A 27 3.26 2.95 -14.97
N THR A 28 3.05 3.77 -15.99
CA THR A 28 3.30 5.21 -16.01
C THR A 28 2.04 6.06 -15.79
N ASP A 29 0.85 5.45 -15.64
CA ASP A 29 -0.35 6.19 -15.22
C ASP A 29 -0.09 6.89 -13.88
N ASP A 30 -0.01 8.21 -13.93
CA ASP A 30 0.28 9.13 -12.84
C ASP A 30 -0.95 9.38 -11.95
N ARG A 31 -2.13 9.00 -12.43
CA ARG A 31 -3.37 8.99 -11.65
C ARG A 31 -3.44 7.83 -10.67
N VAL A 32 -2.58 6.82 -10.80
CA VAL A 32 -2.45 5.73 -9.83
C VAL A 32 -1.38 6.08 -8.81
N TRP A 33 -1.78 6.22 -7.56
CA TRP A 33 -0.91 6.56 -6.46
C TRP A 33 -0.45 5.31 -5.71
N ALA A 34 0.71 5.39 -5.08
CA ALA A 34 1.27 4.32 -4.27
C ALA A 34 1.48 4.79 -2.83
N VAL A 35 1.12 3.94 -1.87
CA VAL A 35 1.49 4.09 -0.46
C VAL A 35 2.53 3.04 -0.09
N THR A 36 3.77 3.51 0.11
CA THR A 36 4.92 2.65 0.44
C THR A 36 5.27 2.67 1.93
N CYS A 37 4.77 3.64 2.70
CA CYS A 37 4.98 3.72 4.15
C CYS A 37 3.95 4.64 4.81
N PHE A 38 3.33 4.15 5.90
CA PHE A 38 2.40 4.95 6.73
C PHE A 38 3.12 5.71 7.85
N VAL A 39 4.41 5.49 8.06
CA VAL A 39 5.14 6.11 9.17
C VAL A 39 5.42 7.58 8.88
N THR A 40 4.90 8.46 9.74
CA THR A 40 5.52 9.75 10.07
C THR A 40 6.30 9.50 11.36
N ARG A 41 7.55 9.98 11.45
CA ARG A 41 8.50 9.99 12.59
C ARG A 41 8.32 8.96 13.74
N THR A 42 9.44 8.35 14.12
CA THR A 42 9.68 7.25 15.09
C THR A 42 8.98 7.23 16.46
N GLY A 43 8.07 8.15 16.81
CA GLY A 43 7.45 8.28 18.12
C GLY A 43 6.00 7.78 18.31
N PHE A 44 5.25 7.41 17.27
CA PHE A 44 3.78 7.17 17.38
C PHE A 44 3.31 5.72 17.17
N ARG A 45 4.08 4.73 17.65
CA ARG A 45 3.65 3.32 17.61
C ARG A 45 2.62 3.06 18.73
N ARG A 46 1.39 2.60 18.41
CA ARG A 46 0.53 1.64 19.17
C ARG A 46 -0.95 1.63 18.67
N ARG A 47 -1.63 0.49 18.86
CA ARG A 47 -3.11 0.26 18.96
C ARG A 47 -4.03 1.10 18.05
N GLY A 48 -4.04 0.83 16.74
CA GLY A 48 -5.08 1.34 15.83
C GLY A 48 -4.68 2.56 14.98
N VAL A 49 -3.56 3.21 15.30
CA VAL A 49 -3.00 4.32 14.51
C VAL A 49 -2.80 3.93 13.04
N SER A 50 -2.36 2.71 12.77
CA SER A 50 -2.12 2.25 11.39
C SER A 50 -3.40 2.09 10.55
N ARG A 51 -4.54 1.77 11.18
CA ARG A 51 -5.84 1.75 10.48
C ARG A 51 -6.29 3.17 10.17
N ALA A 52 -6.14 4.08 11.13
CA ALA A 52 -6.43 5.49 10.92
C ALA A 52 -5.53 6.11 9.84
N LEU A 53 -4.23 5.78 9.82
CA LEU A 53 -3.28 6.22 8.80
C LEU A 53 -3.60 5.63 7.42
N ALA A 54 -4.00 4.36 7.35
CA ALA A 54 -4.42 3.75 6.09
C ALA A 54 -5.65 4.46 5.53
N ARG A 55 -6.66 4.75 6.36
CA ARG A 55 -7.84 5.53 5.97
C ARG A 55 -7.46 6.97 5.56
N ALA A 56 -6.64 7.64 6.34
CA ALA A 56 -6.18 8.99 6.02
C ALA A 56 -5.39 9.05 4.70
N ALA A 57 -4.61 8.00 4.38
CA ALA A 57 -3.92 7.91 3.09
C ALA A 57 -4.90 7.75 1.92
N VAL A 58 -5.95 6.95 2.11
CA VAL A 58 -7.05 6.79 1.13
C VAL A 58 -7.72 8.14 0.88
N ASP A 59 -8.14 8.82 1.94
CA ASP A 59 -8.80 10.12 1.85
C ASP A 59 -7.87 11.16 1.21
N PHE A 60 -6.60 11.18 1.59
CA PHE A 60 -5.60 12.08 1.02
C PHE A 60 -5.40 11.85 -0.47
N ALA A 61 -5.23 10.60 -0.91
CA ALA A 61 -5.07 10.29 -2.34
C ALA A 61 -6.33 10.67 -3.12
N ARG A 62 -7.51 10.37 -2.59
CA ARG A 62 -8.79 10.73 -3.20
C ARG A 62 -8.95 12.25 -3.35
N GLN A 63 -8.69 13.02 -2.30
CA GLN A 63 -8.76 14.49 -2.32
C GLN A 63 -7.76 15.12 -3.28
N ARG A 64 -6.63 14.45 -3.53
CA ARG A 64 -5.60 14.89 -4.49
C ARG A 64 -5.89 14.46 -5.93
N GLY A 65 -7.04 13.85 -6.20
CA GLY A 65 -7.46 13.47 -7.55
C GLY A 65 -6.82 12.18 -8.06
N ALA A 66 -6.33 11.31 -7.18
CA ALA A 66 -5.92 9.98 -7.58
C ALA A 66 -7.14 9.22 -8.15
N ARG A 67 -6.91 8.44 -9.21
CA ARG A 67 -7.88 7.45 -9.72
C ARG A 67 -7.92 6.22 -8.84
N ALA A 68 -6.77 5.84 -8.29
CA ALA A 68 -6.62 4.67 -7.44
C ALA A 68 -5.43 4.83 -6.50
N LEU A 69 -5.45 4.11 -5.38
CA LEU A 69 -4.34 4.02 -4.43
C LEU A 69 -3.91 2.56 -4.27
N GLU A 70 -2.61 2.29 -4.38
CA GLU A 70 -2.01 0.98 -4.22
C GLU A 70 -1.19 0.86 -2.95
N GLY A 71 -1.26 -0.30 -2.31
CA GLY A 71 -0.41 -0.71 -1.20
C GLY A 71 0.23 -2.06 -1.44
N TYR A 72 1.40 -2.28 -0.83
CA TYR A 72 2.19 -3.49 -1.02
C TYR A 72 2.47 -4.20 0.32
N PRO A 73 1.43 -4.72 1.00
CA PRO A 73 1.62 -5.40 2.28
C PRO A 73 2.44 -6.68 2.15
N MET A 74 3.15 -7.00 3.22
CA MET A 74 3.82 -8.28 3.41
C MET A 74 2.90 -9.22 4.20
N LEU A 75 2.75 -10.45 3.71
CA LEU A 75 2.10 -11.52 4.46
C LEU A 75 3.10 -12.23 5.36
N THR A 76 2.65 -12.57 6.56
CA THR A 76 3.39 -13.44 7.47
C THR A 76 2.72 -14.79 7.61
N LYS A 77 3.51 -15.78 8.04
CA LYS A 77 3.04 -17.14 8.18
C LYS A 77 1.89 -17.17 9.20
N PRO A 78 0.88 -18.05 9.03
CA PRO A 78 -0.11 -18.30 10.07
C PRO A 78 0.60 -18.63 11.38
N GLY A 79 0.26 -17.94 12.47
CA GLY A 79 0.88 -18.14 13.80
C GLY A 79 2.12 -17.29 14.11
N GLN A 80 2.61 -16.46 13.18
CA GLN A 80 3.63 -15.44 13.50
C GLN A 80 3.01 -14.05 13.57
N GLU A 81 2.83 -13.53 14.79
CA GLU A 81 2.66 -12.10 15.02
C GLU A 81 3.93 -11.37 14.61
N VAL A 82 3.79 -10.38 13.73
CA VAL A 82 4.93 -9.54 13.37
C VAL A 82 5.12 -8.50 14.45
N THR A 83 6.32 -8.48 15.02
CA THR A 83 6.83 -7.35 15.76
C THR A 83 6.69 -6.11 14.88
N TRP A 84 5.82 -5.19 15.29
CA TRP A 84 5.40 -3.97 14.58
C TRP A 84 6.53 -3.11 13.95
N GLY A 85 7.79 -3.35 14.32
CA GLY A 85 8.97 -2.69 13.76
C GLY A 85 9.33 -3.08 12.31
N GLU A 86 8.91 -4.25 11.82
CA GLU A 86 9.26 -4.69 10.45
C GLU A 86 8.18 -4.36 9.40
N LEU A 87 6.93 -4.13 9.83
CA LEU A 87 5.80 -3.77 8.96
C LEU A 87 5.71 -2.24 8.80
N HIS A 88 6.66 -1.64 8.10
CA HIS A 88 6.63 -0.22 7.74
C HIS A 88 5.35 0.20 6.96
N VAL A 89 4.63 -0.79 6.43
CA VAL A 89 3.45 -0.64 5.56
C VAL A 89 2.17 -1.23 6.18
N GLY A 90 2.25 -1.96 7.31
CA GLY A 90 1.11 -2.68 7.89
C GLY A 90 0.78 -4.03 7.20
N SER A 91 -0.13 -4.79 7.79
CA SER A 91 -0.55 -6.13 7.32
C SER A 91 -1.68 -6.04 6.27
N ARG A 92 -1.91 -7.13 5.51
CA ARG A 92 -3.04 -7.27 4.57
C ARG A 92 -4.38 -6.89 5.21
N SER A 93 -4.59 -7.24 6.47
CA SER A 93 -5.83 -6.94 7.20
C SER A 93 -6.06 -5.45 7.42
N ILE A 94 -5.00 -4.64 7.53
CA ILE A 94 -5.13 -3.17 7.66
C ILE A 94 -5.60 -2.56 6.34
N PHE A 95 -5.03 -3.01 5.22
CA PHE A 95 -5.43 -2.58 3.88
C PHE A 95 -6.86 -3.01 3.56
N ALA A 96 -7.21 -4.27 3.84
CA ALA A 96 -8.58 -4.76 3.67
C ALA A 96 -9.59 -3.94 4.49
N ALA A 97 -9.27 -3.62 5.76
CA ALA A 97 -10.12 -2.79 6.62
C ALA A 97 -10.21 -1.31 6.17
N ALA A 98 -9.30 -0.86 5.31
CA ALA A 98 -9.33 0.46 4.67
C ALA A 98 -10.02 0.44 3.29
N GLY A 99 -10.58 -0.70 2.86
CA GLY A 99 -11.33 -0.84 1.61
C GLY A 99 -10.49 -1.24 0.41
N PHE A 100 -9.23 -1.62 0.60
CA PHE A 100 -8.41 -2.14 -0.50
C PHE A 100 -8.81 -3.58 -0.84
N ALA A 101 -8.83 -3.89 -2.13
CA ALA A 101 -8.95 -5.23 -2.66
C ALA A 101 -7.57 -5.76 -3.10
N GLU A 102 -7.41 -7.08 -3.06
CA GLU A 102 -6.22 -7.74 -3.59
C GLU A 102 -6.29 -7.81 -5.12
N VAL A 103 -5.27 -7.27 -5.81
CA VAL A 103 -5.21 -7.24 -7.29
C VAL A 103 -4.15 -8.15 -7.87
N SER A 104 -3.12 -8.49 -7.09
CA SER A 104 -2.11 -9.47 -7.48
C SER A 104 -1.43 -10.08 -6.25
N ARG A 105 -1.03 -11.34 -6.36
CA ARG A 105 -0.23 -12.06 -5.36
C ARG A 105 1.04 -12.60 -6.02
N PRO A 106 2.06 -11.75 -6.22
CA PRO A 106 3.28 -12.13 -6.92
C PRO A 106 4.10 -13.21 -6.20
N THR A 107 4.00 -13.31 -4.86
CA THR A 107 4.66 -14.36 -4.08
C THR A 107 3.79 -14.79 -2.89
N LEU A 108 4.14 -15.90 -2.25
CA LEU A 108 3.48 -16.37 -1.02
C LEU A 108 3.47 -15.33 0.12
N ARG A 109 4.40 -14.36 0.09
CA ARG A 109 4.60 -13.36 1.15
C ARG A 109 4.35 -11.92 0.71
N ARG A 110 3.94 -11.70 -0.54
CA ARG A 110 3.72 -10.36 -1.12
C ARG A 110 2.40 -10.30 -1.83
N VAL A 111 1.62 -9.29 -1.48
CA VAL A 111 0.34 -8.99 -2.09
C VAL A 111 0.39 -7.55 -2.57
N VAL A 112 -0.21 -7.30 -3.73
CA VAL A 112 -0.55 -5.98 -4.20
C VAL A 112 -2.02 -5.76 -3.92
N MET A 113 -2.32 -4.70 -3.17
CA MET A 113 -3.69 -4.32 -2.86
C MET A 113 -3.97 -2.93 -3.44
N ARG A 114 -5.18 -2.72 -3.94
CA ARG A 114 -5.61 -1.45 -4.55
C ARG A 114 -7.01 -1.09 -4.08
N ILE A 115 -7.26 0.21 -3.93
CA ILE A 115 -8.60 0.78 -3.90
C ILE A 115 -8.74 1.72 -5.10
N ASP A 116 -9.84 1.59 -5.82
CA ASP A 116 -10.20 2.47 -6.94
C ASP A 116 -11.19 3.53 -6.44
N PHE A 117 -10.99 4.78 -6.86
CA PHE A 117 -11.83 5.93 -6.49
C PHE A 117 -12.82 6.32 -7.57
N GLY A 118 -12.72 5.70 -8.75
CA GLY A 118 -13.64 5.90 -9.87
C GLY A 118 -14.94 5.15 -9.66
N GLY A 119 -15.92 5.87 -9.10
CA GLY A 119 -17.35 5.60 -9.14
C GLY A 119 -18.08 6.93 -9.33
#